data_AF-A0A3L7MVQ8-F1
#
_entry.id   AF-A0A3L7MVQ8-F1
#
_cell.length_a   1.000
_cell.length_b   1.000
_cell.length_c   1.000
_cell.angle_alpha   90.00
_cell.angle_beta   90.00
_cell.angle_gamma   90.00
#
_symmetry.space_group_name_H-M   'P 1'
#
loop_
_entity.id
_entity.type
_entity.pdbx_description
1 polymer ?
#
loop_
_entity_poly.entity_id
_entity_poly.type
_entity_poly.pdbx_seq_one_letter_code
_entity_poly.pdbx_strand_id
1 'polypeptide(L)' 'MQQKFVEKEKLEIPLLADPEKKVTTAFGALSKSGMASRYTYVIDKEGVVKKIYTTVKPDAHPQEVLDYIKANLK' A
#
# COMPACT_ATOMS: atom_id res chain seq x y z
N MET A 1 -1.45 6.72 -18.31
CA MET A 1 -0.83 7.51 -17.21
C MET A 1 -0.11 6.57 -16.23
N GLN A 2 -0.77 5.53 -15.70
CA GLN A 2 -0.15 4.52 -14.83
C GLN A 2 0.96 3.70 -15.52
N GLN A 3 0.72 3.14 -16.72
CA GLN A 3 1.75 2.36 -17.43
C GLN A 3 3.03 3.15 -17.71
N LYS A 4 2.89 4.40 -18.17
CA LYS A 4 4.04 5.30 -18.38
C LYS A 4 4.84 5.56 -17.10
N PHE A 5 4.20 5.59 -15.94
CA PHE A 5 4.88 5.75 -14.65
C PHE A 5 5.66 4.49 -14.26
N VAL A 6 5.04 3.31 -14.43
CA VAL A 6 5.69 2.01 -14.22
C VAL A 6 6.94 1.88 -15.08
N GLU A 7 6.86 2.25 -16.36
CA GLU A 7 7.99 2.22 -17.30
C GLU A 7 9.09 3.22 -16.92
N LYS A 8 8.71 4.45 -16.59
CA LYS A 8 9.66 5.53 -16.25
C LYS A 8 10.45 5.22 -14.97
N GLU A 9 9.76 4.76 -13.94
CA GLU A 9 10.36 4.45 -12.63
C GLU A 9 10.86 3.01 -12.53
N LYS A 10 10.72 2.21 -13.60
CA LYS A 10 11.14 0.81 -13.71
C LYS A 10 10.68 -0.05 -12.52
N LEU A 11 9.40 0.05 -12.17
CA LEU A 11 8.86 -0.69 -11.04
C LEU A 11 8.88 -2.20 -11.30
N GLU A 12 9.47 -2.95 -10.37
CA GLU A 12 9.54 -4.42 -10.42
C GLU A 12 8.30 -5.10 -9.81
N ILE A 13 7.36 -4.30 -9.30
CA ILE A 13 6.13 -4.76 -8.66
C ILE A 13 4.90 -4.27 -9.44
N PRO A 14 3.80 -5.05 -9.44
CA PRO A 14 2.56 -4.62 -10.08
C PRO A 14 2.00 -3.38 -9.36
N LEU A 15 1.53 -2.42 -10.16
CA LEU A 15 0.81 -1.25 -9.67
C LEU A 15 -0.65 -1.32 -10.11
N LEU A 16 -1.56 -1.56 -9.16
CA LEU A 16 -3.00 -1.64 -9.44
C LEU A 16 -3.56 -0.26 -9.80
N ALA A 17 -4.30 -0.18 -10.92
CA ALA A 17 -5.13 0.97 -11.24
C ALA A 17 -6.54 0.78 -10.65
N ASP A 18 -6.96 1.66 -9.73
CA ASP A 18 -8.27 1.64 -9.07
C ASP A 18 -9.13 2.87 -9.45
N PRO A 19 -9.51 3.03 -10.74
CA PRO A 19 -10.22 4.23 -11.21
C PRO A 19 -11.60 4.41 -10.56
N GLU A 20 -12.25 3.30 -10.20
CA GLU A 20 -13.55 3.28 -9.54
C GLU A 20 -13.45 3.41 -8.01
N LYS A 21 -12.22 3.48 -7.47
CA LYS A 21 -11.94 3.61 -6.03
C LYS A 21 -12.50 2.47 -5.18
N LYS A 22 -12.78 1.31 -5.77
CA LYS A 22 -13.41 0.17 -5.10
C LYS A 22 -12.50 -0.40 -4.02
N VAL A 23 -11.23 -0.61 -4.35
CA VAL A 23 -10.24 -1.16 -3.41
C VAL A 23 -9.90 -0.11 -2.36
N THR A 24 -9.65 1.13 -2.78
CA THR A 24 -9.36 2.25 -1.88
C THR A 24 -10.46 2.44 -0.83
N THR A 25 -11.72 2.30 -1.22
CA THR A 25 -12.88 2.38 -0.31
C THR A 25 -12.98 1.16 0.59
N ALA A 26 -12.84 -0.05 0.04
CA ALA A 26 -12.92 -1.29 0.82
C ALA A 26 -11.87 -1.36 1.93
N PHE A 27 -10.67 -0.83 1.68
CA PHE A 27 -9.60 -0.74 2.68
C PHE A 27 -9.74 0.47 3.61
N GLY A 28 -10.75 1.33 3.44
CA GLY A 28 -10.93 2.53 4.27
C GLY A 28 -9.88 3.62 4.04
N ALA A 29 -9.17 3.58 2.90
CA ALA A 29 -8.14 4.55 2.55
C ALA A 29 -8.68 5.79 1.82
N LEU A 30 -9.96 5.81 1.43
CA LEU A 30 -10.53 6.95 0.71
C LEU A 30 -10.68 8.16 1.65
N SER A 31 -9.95 9.24 1.37
CA SER A 31 -10.05 10.47 2.15
C SER A 31 -11.31 11.28 1.80
N LYS A 32 -11.67 12.25 2.66
CA LYS A 32 -12.76 13.20 2.39
C LYS A 32 -12.60 14.01 1.10
N SER A 33 -11.36 14.17 0.62
CA SER A 33 -11.06 14.85 -0.65
C SER A 33 -11.31 13.97 -1.89
N GLY A 34 -11.71 12.71 -1.70
CA GLY A 34 -11.89 11.74 -2.77
C GLY A 34 -10.59 11.16 -3.32
N MET A 35 -9.44 11.45 -2.69
CA MET A 35 -8.14 10.86 -3.02
C MET A 35 -7.79 9.72 -2.07
N ALA A 36 -6.98 8.77 -2.53
CA ALA A 36 -6.43 7.72 -1.68
C ALA A 36 -5.46 8.32 -0.64
N SER A 37 -5.66 7.95 0.62
CA SER A 37 -4.75 8.28 1.72
C SER A 37 -3.49 7.41 1.62
N ARG A 38 -2.35 7.93 2.09
CA ARG A 38 -1.08 7.19 2.06
C ARG A 38 -1.04 6.16 3.20
N TYR A 39 -1.68 5.02 2.98
CA TYR A 39 -1.72 3.92 3.92
C TYR A 39 -0.93 2.72 3.38
N THR A 40 -0.46 1.86 4.28
CA THR A 40 0.15 0.58 3.94
C THR A 40 -0.45 -0.52 4.78
N TYR A 41 -0.75 -1.64 4.14
CA TYR A 41 -1.36 -2.81 4.76
C TYR A 41 -0.40 -3.99 4.64
N VAL A 42 -0.21 -4.70 5.74
CA VAL A 42 0.50 -5.98 5.74
C VAL A 42 -0.56 -7.08 5.86
N ILE A 43 -0.66 -7.89 4.82
CA ILE A 43 -1.63 -8.98 4.70
C ILE A 43 -0.85 -10.29 4.69
N ASP A 44 -1.24 -11.25 5.51
CA ASP A 44 -0.60 -12.56 5.56
C ASP A 44 -1.04 -13.48 4.40
N LYS A 45 -0.49 -14.69 4.36
CA LYS A 45 -0.80 -15.70 3.33
C LYS A 45 -2.25 -16.21 3.39
N GLU A 46 -2.94 -16.01 4.51
CA GLU A 46 -4.35 -16.38 4.70
C GLU A 46 -5.31 -15.25 4.30
N GLY A 47 -4.78 -14.10 3.87
CA GLY A 47 -5.56 -12.93 3.48
C GLY A 47 -5.99 -12.04 4.65
N VAL A 48 -5.40 -12.23 5.84
CA VAL A 48 -5.73 -11.46 7.04
C VAL A 48 -4.82 -10.23 7.14
N VAL A 49 -5.42 -9.06 7.34
CA VAL A 49 -4.67 -7.82 7.64
C VAL A 49 -4.07 -7.91 9.04
N LYS A 50 -2.74 -7.93 9.13
CA LYS A 50 -2.00 -8.03 10.40
C LYS A 50 -1.55 -6.67 10.92
N LYS A 51 -1.32 -5.72 10.02
CA LYS A 51 -0.91 -4.36 10.37
C LYS A 51 -1.41 -3.35 9.35
N ILE A 52 -1.77 -2.18 9.86
CA ILE A 52 -2.13 -1.00 9.07
C ILE A 52 -1.24 0.15 9.52
N TYR A 53 -0.59 0.81 8.56
CA TYR A 53 0.15 2.04 8.75
C TYR A 53 -0.67 3.18 8.13
N THR A 54 -1.24 4.05 8.96
CA THR A 54 -2.08 5.17 8.50
C THR A 54 -1.33 6.50 8.43
N THR A 55 -0.15 6.57 9.04
CA THR A 55 0.75 7.74 8.99
C THR A 55 2.11 7.26 8.54
N VAL A 56 2.53 7.67 7.34
CA VAL A 56 3.71 7.13 6.67
C VAL A 56 4.71 8.24 6.38
N LYS A 57 5.95 8.07 6.88
CA LYS A 57 7.12 8.86 6.47
C LYS A 57 7.86 8.10 5.35
N PRO A 58 7.80 8.56 4.09
CA PRO A 58 8.27 7.77 2.94
C PRO A 58 9.68 7.21 3.07
N ASP A 59 10.61 8.00 3.61
CA ASP A 59 12.03 7.64 3.64
C ASP A 59 12.35 6.45 4.56
N ALA A 60 11.64 6.33 5.69
CA ALA A 60 11.89 5.28 6.68
C ALA A 60 10.94 4.08 6.55
N HIS A 61 9.81 4.27 5.88
CA HIS A 61 8.70 3.32 5.86
C HIS A 61 9.03 1.93 5.28
N PRO A 62 9.81 1.80 4.19
CA PRO A 62 10.14 0.48 3.66
C PRO A 62 10.83 -0.42 4.70
N GLN A 63 11.75 0.15 5.48
CA GLN A 63 12.48 -0.58 6.52
C GLN A 63 11.54 -0.94 7.68
N GLU A 64 10.67 -0.02 8.10
CA GLU A 64 9.68 -0.25 9.16
C GLU A 64 8.75 -1.42 8.84
N VAL A 65 8.26 -1.51 7.59
CA VAL A 65 7.41 -2.61 7.13
C VAL A 65 8.19 -3.92 7.11
N LEU A 66 9.42 -3.91 6.60
CA LEU A 66 10.26 -5.11 6.53
C LEU A 66 10.58 -5.67 7.91
N ASP A 67 10.92 -4.82 8.87
CA ASP A 67 11.23 -5.21 10.24
C ASP A 67 9.99 -5.79 10.94
N TYR A 68 8.82 -5.18 10.73
CA TYR A 68 7.56 -5.74 11.22
C TYR A 68 7.30 -7.13 10.65
N ILE A 69 7.45 -7.33 9.34
CA ILE A 69 7.26 -8.64 8.70
C ILE A 69 8.21 -9.66 9.32
N LYS A 70 9.52 -9.38 9.37
CA LYS A 70 10.52 -10.31 9.91
C LYS A 70 10.26 -10.70 11.37
N ALA A 71 9.77 -9.76 12.18
CA ALA A 71 9.53 -10.00 13.60
C ALA A 71 8.19 -10.73 13.87
N ASN A 72 7.18 -10.57 13.02
CA ASN A 72 5.80 -10.97 13.33
C ASN A 72 5.19 -11.98 12.35
N LEU A 73 5.76 -12.14 11.16
CA LEU A 73 5.23 -13.00 10.09
C LEU A 73 6.34 -13.92 9.59
N LYS A 74 6.13 -15.23 9.74
CA LYS A 74 7.02 -16.29 9.25
C LYS A 74 6.47 -16.89 7.95
#